data_AF-A0A7S0DUS8-F1
#
_entry.id   AF-A0A7S0DUS8-F1
#
_cell.length_a   1.000
_cell.length_b   1.000
_cell.length_c   1.000
_cell.angle_alpha   90.00
_cell.angle_beta   90.00
_cell.angle_gamma   90.00
#
_symmetry.space_group_name_H-M   'P 1'
#
loop_
_entity.id
_entity.type
_entity.pdbx_description
1 polymer ?
#
loop_
_entity_poly.entity_id
_entity_poly.type
_entity_poly.pdbx_seq_one_letter_code
_entity_poly.pdbx_strand_id
1 'polypeptide(L)'
;PRMSSFIPPPASTSNGKSSILELDYEGTQKLAEEKWFETPEAALPSPPQGKGKTKGGQGKQTRGYINSLRARSKRALQASVDRFTEEKRKIQDSSERKWFSTVMSTGTLQDKVAALTLAVQESPIHSLPYLDRLLLMASKKAAREQSMGLEALKDLFLHTLLPDNRKLLDFEERVSRHCATYPKRKNNQRTEPSDGQVATWVFEEQIKERYVKFLEMLQRALNDPQEHVKRGGLNWCLELLCERPEAEQQILTIIVNKLGDLKKKVASQAVFTIHRTLQRHPGMKSNVIKEVERLLFRPNVSDRARYYGLITLNQMVFTESSICRKAAGELIEVYIALFKTLMGQDSGPKPATTKGKRSKKSKKFNKSAKATQLSTADAASPRMVSALLTGINRAAPYAPQEYRERLEEESDVLFTLAHTAPLPAATQALTVIFHMLPPADEDEDHNPTRKHPKGDRDKGEYSGADEDEKQYQEDAKGSGGSLTKRFYRALYAKLLALAEVSSGHRWLTLFLNLVYKALLRDENRPRLSAFARRLLQCCWLVSPHISCGILHLL
;
A
#
# COMPACT_ATOMS: atom_id res chain seq x y z
N PRO A 1 9.91 -25.40 -6.95
CA PRO A 1 11.12 -25.07 -6.16
C PRO A 1 10.81 -24.03 -5.07
N ARG A 2 10.92 -24.46 -3.82
CA ARG A 2 10.50 -23.73 -2.61
C ARG A 2 11.35 -22.46 -2.44
N MET A 3 10.72 -21.28 -2.41
CA MET A 3 11.37 -20.05 -1.95
C MET A 3 11.39 -20.08 -0.42
N SER A 4 12.57 -20.32 0.14
CA SER A 4 12.87 -20.22 1.56
C SER A 4 12.83 -18.75 2.00
N SER A 5 11.97 -18.45 2.97
CA SER A 5 11.99 -17.19 3.70
C SER A 5 13.13 -17.27 4.73
N PHE A 6 14.26 -16.63 4.45
CA PHE A 6 15.36 -16.46 5.40
C PHE A 6 14.90 -15.47 6.50
N ILE A 7 14.99 -15.91 7.76
CA ILE A 7 14.83 -15.10 8.96
C ILE A 7 16.23 -15.03 9.58
N PRO A 8 16.87 -13.86 9.76
CA PRO A 8 18.11 -13.81 10.53
C PRO A 8 17.78 -13.90 12.04
N PRO A 9 18.55 -14.66 12.83
CA PRO A 9 18.39 -14.75 14.29
C PRO A 9 18.96 -13.51 15.01
N PRO A 10 18.56 -13.25 16.26
CA PRO A 10 19.04 -12.11 17.05
C PRO A 10 20.51 -12.30 17.48
N ALA A 11 21.28 -11.22 17.40
CA ALA A 11 22.71 -11.19 17.71
C ALA A 11 22.99 -11.42 19.21
N SER A 12 23.76 -12.47 19.52
CA SER A 12 24.45 -12.62 20.80
C SER A 12 25.89 -12.11 20.66
N THR A 13 26.29 -11.28 21.62
CA THR A 13 27.61 -10.66 21.79
C THR A 13 28.77 -11.67 21.84
N SER A 14 29.75 -11.54 20.94
CA SER A 14 31.14 -11.95 21.21
C SER A 14 32.11 -11.13 20.36
N ASN A 15 33.02 -10.43 21.04
CA ASN A 15 34.12 -9.65 20.47
C ASN A 15 35.01 -10.48 19.54
N GLY A 16 35.27 -9.96 18.34
CA GLY A 16 36.25 -10.49 17.40
C GLY A 16 36.41 -9.58 16.19
N LYS A 17 37.41 -8.69 16.24
CA LYS A 17 37.76 -7.71 15.19
C LYS A 17 37.91 -8.37 13.81
N SER A 18 37.12 -7.92 12.84
CA SER A 18 37.54 -7.92 11.43
C SER A 18 36.83 -6.77 10.69
N SER A 19 37.64 -5.80 10.29
CA SER A 19 37.27 -4.62 9.51
C SER A 19 36.92 -5.03 8.08
N ILE A 20 35.73 -4.67 7.60
CA ILE A 20 35.44 -4.25 6.21
C ILE A 20 33.97 -3.74 6.14
N LEU A 21 33.84 -2.41 5.95
CA LEU A 21 32.69 -1.67 5.41
C LEU A 21 31.31 -1.86 6.08
N GLU A 22 31.14 -1.31 7.29
CA GLU A 22 29.86 -0.77 7.72
C GLU A 22 29.51 0.46 6.86
N LEU A 23 28.67 0.26 5.83
CA LEU A 23 28.04 1.35 5.10
C LEU A 23 26.79 1.78 5.86
N ASP A 24 26.77 3.05 6.24
CA ASP A 24 25.69 3.80 6.91
C ASP A 24 24.29 3.48 6.32
N TYR A 25 23.61 2.50 6.91
CA TYR A 25 22.26 2.07 6.50
C TYR A 25 21.16 3.01 7.00
N GLU A 26 21.42 3.77 8.07
CA GLU A 26 20.45 4.70 8.67
C GLU A 26 20.44 6.08 7.99
N GLY A 27 21.60 6.55 7.51
CA GLY A 27 21.72 7.84 6.81
C GLY A 27 21.05 7.84 5.43
N THR A 28 21.11 6.72 4.72
CA THR A 28 20.48 6.55 3.40
C THR A 28 18.95 6.42 3.49
N GLN A 29 18.42 5.86 4.58
CA GLN A 29 16.97 5.79 4.80
C GLN A 29 16.36 7.16 5.08
N LYS A 30 16.98 8.02 5.90
CA LYS A 30 16.48 9.39 6.15
C LYS A 30 16.42 10.25 4.89
N LEU A 31 17.42 10.16 4.01
CA LEU A 31 17.46 10.87 2.72
C LEU A 31 16.45 10.31 1.69
N ALA A 32 16.13 9.01 1.76
CA ALA A 32 15.10 8.37 0.94
C ALA A 32 13.67 8.60 1.50
N GLU A 33 13.54 8.80 2.81
CA GLU A 33 12.29 9.14 3.50
C GLU A 33 11.78 10.54 3.12
N GLU A 34 12.68 11.50 2.87
CA GLU A 34 12.33 12.83 2.37
C GLU A 34 12.10 12.86 0.85
N LYS A 35 12.71 11.95 0.09
CA LYS A 35 12.59 11.86 -1.38
C LYS A 35 11.48 10.92 -1.82
N TRP A 36 10.26 11.15 -1.34
CA TRP A 36 9.09 10.84 -2.16
C TRP A 36 8.71 12.10 -2.91
N PHE A 37 8.34 11.98 -4.18
CA PHE A 37 8.16 13.13 -5.05
C PHE A 37 6.91 13.99 -4.77
N GLU A 38 6.31 13.79 -3.60
CA GLU A 38 5.64 14.84 -2.87
C GLU A 38 6.64 15.49 -1.88
N THR A 39 7.76 16.02 -2.38
CA THR A 39 8.46 17.07 -1.64
C THR A 39 7.67 18.35 -1.81
N PRO A 40 7.57 19.16 -0.74
CA PRO A 40 6.56 20.16 -0.61
C PRO A 40 6.65 21.15 -1.76
N GLU A 41 5.49 21.63 -2.13
CA GLU A 41 5.15 22.84 -2.88
C GLU A 41 5.77 24.12 -2.25
N ALA A 42 6.99 24.03 -1.68
CA ALA A 42 7.68 24.98 -0.83
C ALA A 42 9.10 25.25 -1.38
N ALA A 43 9.15 25.89 -2.53
CA ALA A 43 10.25 26.80 -2.90
C ALA A 43 9.77 27.95 -3.82
N LEU A 44 8.50 27.92 -4.25
CA LEU A 44 7.81 29.07 -4.82
C LEU A 44 6.41 29.11 -4.20
N PRO A 45 5.91 30.27 -3.76
CA PRO A 45 4.68 30.37 -3.00
C PRO A 45 3.54 29.68 -3.75
N SER A 46 2.86 28.75 -3.07
CA SER A 46 1.59 28.21 -3.51
C SER A 46 0.66 29.38 -3.87
N PRO A 47 -0.10 29.29 -4.97
CA PRO A 47 -1.06 30.34 -5.29
C PRO A 47 -2.00 30.52 -4.08
N PRO A 48 -2.28 31.76 -3.63
CA PRO A 48 -3.11 31.97 -2.46
C PRO A 48 -4.45 31.27 -2.68
N GLN A 49 -4.78 30.31 -1.81
CA GLN A 49 -6.11 29.74 -1.71
C GLN A 49 -7.06 30.80 -1.15
N GLY A 50 -7.37 31.79 -1.97
CA GLY A 50 -8.31 32.83 -1.66
C GLY A 50 -9.72 32.26 -1.77
N LYS A 51 -10.34 31.97 -0.61
CA LYS A 51 -11.80 32.02 -0.45
C LYS A 51 -12.27 33.47 -0.68
N GLY A 52 -12.18 33.95 -1.91
CA GLY A 52 -12.68 35.24 -2.34
C GLY A 52 -13.83 35.01 -3.32
N LYS A 53 -15.04 35.44 -2.95
CA LYS A 53 -16.21 35.46 -3.84
C LYS A 53 -15.82 36.14 -5.17
N THR A 54 -15.64 35.37 -6.24
CA THR A 54 -15.30 35.91 -7.55
C THR A 54 -16.55 36.48 -8.21
N LYS A 55 -16.59 37.81 -8.36
CA LYS A 55 -17.52 38.49 -9.26
C LYS A 55 -17.26 37.97 -10.69
N GLY A 56 -18.30 37.46 -11.35
CA GLY A 56 -18.25 36.69 -12.62
C GLY A 56 -17.62 37.36 -13.86
N GLY A 57 -17.05 38.56 -13.75
CA GLY A 57 -16.37 39.27 -14.85
C GLY A 57 -14.88 38.97 -14.99
N GLN A 58 -14.15 38.69 -13.89
CA GLN A 58 -12.69 38.52 -13.92
C GLN A 58 -12.26 37.16 -14.51
N GLY A 59 -13.08 36.11 -14.38
CA GLY A 59 -12.77 34.78 -14.93
C GLY A 59 -12.73 34.73 -16.47
N LYS A 60 -13.52 35.57 -17.16
CA LYS A 60 -13.53 35.63 -18.63
C LYS A 60 -12.26 36.30 -19.19
N GLN A 61 -11.80 37.38 -18.56
CA GLN A 61 -10.57 38.08 -18.98
C GLN A 61 -9.32 37.22 -18.76
N THR A 62 -9.24 36.48 -17.66
CA THR A 62 -8.12 35.56 -17.39
C THR A 62 -8.07 34.41 -18.38
N ARG A 63 -9.20 33.81 -18.76
CA ARG A 63 -9.26 32.77 -19.80
C ARG A 63 -8.92 33.30 -21.19
N GLY A 64 -9.35 34.52 -21.51
CA GLY A 64 -8.98 35.20 -22.76
C GLY A 64 -7.47 35.38 -22.90
N TYR A 65 -6.80 35.84 -21.83
CA TYR A 65 -5.34 35.98 -21.79
C TYR A 65 -4.59 34.65 -21.92
N ILE A 66 -5.06 33.59 -21.23
CA ILE A 66 -4.47 32.25 -21.35
C ILE A 66 -4.57 31.74 -22.78
N ASN A 67 -5.72 31.94 -23.44
CA ASN A 67 -5.93 31.51 -24.82
C ASN A 67 -5.08 32.29 -25.82
N SER A 68 -4.97 33.62 -25.67
CA SER A 68 -4.09 34.42 -26.52
C SER A 68 -2.63 34.03 -26.33
N LEU A 69 -2.21 33.76 -25.09
CA LEU A 69 -0.86 33.33 -24.79
C LEU A 69 -0.59 31.95 -25.39
N ARG A 70 -1.50 30.98 -25.23
CA ARG A 70 -1.41 29.64 -25.84
C ARG A 70 -1.30 29.72 -27.37
N ALA A 71 -2.04 30.61 -28.02
CA ALA A 71 -1.93 30.83 -29.46
C ALA A 71 -0.55 31.39 -29.85
N ARG A 72 -0.03 32.36 -29.09
CA ARG A 72 1.35 32.88 -29.27
C ARG A 72 2.38 31.76 -29.08
N SER A 73 2.22 30.94 -28.05
CA SER A 73 3.11 29.82 -27.75
C SER A 73 3.21 28.81 -28.89
N LYS A 74 2.07 28.43 -29.46
CA LYS A 74 2.03 27.48 -30.58
C LYS A 74 2.74 28.04 -31.80
N ARG A 75 2.56 29.33 -32.10
CA ARG A 75 3.27 30.01 -33.20
C ARG A 75 4.77 30.10 -32.93
N ALA A 76 5.17 30.48 -31.72
CA ALA A 76 6.59 30.57 -31.33
C ALA A 76 7.28 29.20 -31.40
N LEU A 77 6.61 28.13 -30.95
CA LEU A 77 7.11 26.77 -31.05
C LEU A 77 7.25 26.36 -32.52
N GLN A 78 6.21 26.56 -33.35
CA GLN A 78 6.26 26.22 -34.76
C GLN A 78 7.39 26.95 -35.49
N ALA A 79 7.52 28.27 -35.28
CA ALA A 79 8.61 29.05 -35.85
C ALA A 79 9.99 28.59 -35.37
N SER A 80 10.10 28.06 -34.14
CA SER A 80 11.33 27.45 -33.65
C SER A 80 11.64 26.12 -34.34
N VAL A 81 10.61 25.28 -34.55
CA VAL A 81 10.73 24.01 -35.28
C VAL A 81 11.15 24.28 -36.73
N ASP A 82 10.50 25.21 -37.41
CA ASP A 82 10.79 25.53 -38.81
C ASP A 82 12.23 26.03 -38.96
N ARG A 83 12.67 26.95 -38.09
CA ARG A 83 14.06 27.43 -38.05
C ARG A 83 15.06 26.30 -37.84
N PHE A 84 14.80 25.40 -36.89
CA PHE A 84 15.68 24.26 -36.64
C PHE A 84 15.72 23.30 -37.83
N THR A 85 14.59 23.01 -38.46
CA THR A 85 14.54 22.11 -39.63
C THR A 85 15.27 22.69 -40.84
N GLU A 86 15.20 24.01 -41.03
CA GLU A 86 15.91 24.73 -42.07
C GLU A 86 17.42 24.78 -41.80
N GLU A 87 17.81 24.99 -40.54
CA GLU A 87 19.22 24.98 -40.14
C GLU A 87 19.82 23.58 -40.27
N LYS A 88 19.10 22.55 -39.81
CA LYS A 88 19.49 21.14 -40.00
C LYS A 88 19.52 20.76 -41.49
N ARG A 89 18.74 21.44 -42.35
CA ARG A 89 18.80 21.28 -43.82
C ARG A 89 20.07 21.88 -44.42
N LYS A 90 20.62 22.93 -43.81
CA LYS A 90 21.85 23.61 -44.28
C LYS A 90 23.13 22.98 -43.73
N ILE A 91 23.11 22.52 -42.47
CA ILE A 91 24.28 22.00 -41.76
C ILE A 91 24.56 20.53 -42.06
N GLN A 92 23.54 19.67 -42.17
CA GLN A 92 23.79 18.25 -42.36
C GLN A 92 24.25 17.93 -43.78
N ASP A 93 25.29 17.10 -43.88
CA ASP A 93 25.73 16.55 -45.15
C ASP A 93 24.59 15.79 -45.84
N SER A 94 24.47 15.97 -47.16
CA SER A 94 23.39 15.36 -47.95
C SER A 94 23.38 13.84 -47.81
N SER A 95 24.55 13.25 -47.52
CA SER A 95 24.78 11.82 -47.32
C SER A 95 24.12 11.30 -46.04
N GLU A 96 24.30 11.99 -44.90
CA GLU A 96 23.70 11.60 -43.61
C GLU A 96 22.17 11.69 -43.65
N ARG A 97 21.63 12.73 -44.29
CA ARG A 97 20.19 12.90 -44.45
C ARG A 97 19.59 11.83 -45.36
N LYS A 98 20.26 11.51 -46.47
CA LYS A 98 19.87 10.41 -47.37
C LYS A 98 19.91 9.09 -46.62
N TRP A 99 20.99 8.81 -45.89
CA TRP A 99 21.10 7.63 -45.03
C TRP A 99 19.96 7.56 -44.02
N PHE A 100 19.71 8.64 -43.27
CA PHE A 100 18.63 8.71 -42.29
C PHE A 100 17.26 8.45 -42.94
N SER A 101 17.00 9.03 -44.11
CA SER A 101 15.74 8.80 -44.84
C SER A 101 15.60 7.34 -45.31
N THR A 102 16.68 6.72 -45.77
CA THR A 102 16.73 5.31 -46.18
C THR A 102 16.51 4.38 -44.99
N VAL A 103 17.13 4.64 -43.84
CA VAL A 103 16.91 3.87 -42.61
C VAL A 103 15.44 3.97 -42.18
N MET A 104 14.85 5.17 -42.25
CA MET A 104 13.44 5.38 -41.91
C MET A 104 12.46 4.68 -42.85
N SER A 105 12.77 4.55 -44.14
CA SER A 105 11.88 3.90 -45.12
C SER A 105 12.11 2.39 -45.21
N THR A 106 13.35 1.97 -45.49
CA THR A 106 13.71 0.60 -45.85
C THR A 106 14.50 -0.14 -44.77
N GLY A 107 14.93 0.55 -43.71
CA GLY A 107 15.69 -0.06 -42.62
C GLY A 107 14.90 -1.08 -41.80
N THR A 108 15.63 -1.86 -41.00
CA THR A 108 15.02 -2.84 -40.08
C THR A 108 14.26 -2.13 -38.96
N LEU A 109 13.38 -2.85 -38.24
CA LEU A 109 12.65 -2.26 -37.11
C LEU A 109 13.60 -1.72 -36.02
N GLN A 110 14.72 -2.41 -35.78
CA GLN A 110 15.70 -1.98 -34.79
C GLN A 110 16.39 -0.68 -35.21
N ASP A 111 16.82 -0.60 -36.47
CA ASP A 111 17.48 0.61 -36.99
C ASP A 111 16.50 1.79 -37.03
N LYS A 112 15.23 1.54 -37.38
CA LYS A 112 14.15 2.53 -37.33
C LYS A 112 13.95 3.07 -35.92
N VAL A 113 13.83 2.19 -34.93
CA VAL A 113 13.66 2.61 -33.52
C VAL A 113 14.90 3.37 -33.04
N ALA A 114 16.10 2.87 -33.29
CA ALA A 114 17.35 3.52 -32.87
C ALA A 114 17.49 4.92 -33.48
N ALA A 115 17.27 5.08 -34.78
CA ALA A 115 17.38 6.37 -35.45
C ALA A 115 16.27 7.35 -35.03
N LEU A 116 15.05 6.87 -34.72
CA LEU A 116 14.00 7.72 -34.11
C LEU A 116 14.39 8.17 -32.70
N THR A 117 14.92 7.27 -31.87
CA THR A 117 15.39 7.58 -30.50
C THR A 117 16.50 8.63 -30.52
N LEU A 118 17.51 8.46 -31.38
CA LEU A 118 18.62 9.42 -31.51
C LEU A 118 18.12 10.79 -31.96
N ALA A 119 17.22 10.85 -32.95
CA ALA A 119 16.64 12.11 -33.41
C ALA A 119 15.88 12.86 -32.30
N VAL A 120 15.25 12.13 -31.36
CA VAL A 120 14.59 12.73 -30.20
C VAL A 120 15.60 13.22 -29.17
N GLN A 121 16.68 12.47 -28.94
CA GLN A 121 17.74 12.83 -27.98
C GLN A 121 18.53 14.08 -28.39
N GLU A 122 18.80 14.27 -29.69
CA GLU A 122 19.51 15.46 -30.21
C GLU A 122 18.76 16.77 -29.95
N SER A 123 17.44 16.76 -30.12
CA SER A 123 16.61 17.94 -29.89
C SER A 123 15.17 17.56 -29.54
N PRO A 124 14.83 17.44 -28.24
CA PRO A 124 13.50 17.04 -27.81
C PRO A 124 12.40 18.00 -28.25
N ILE A 125 12.67 19.31 -28.25
CA ILE A 125 11.69 20.37 -28.56
C ILE A 125 11.22 20.31 -30.01
N HIS A 126 12.10 19.89 -30.94
CA HIS A 126 11.82 19.90 -32.38
C HIS A 126 11.45 18.53 -32.96
N SER A 127 11.57 17.47 -32.16
CA SER A 127 11.47 16.07 -32.61
C SER A 127 10.15 15.39 -32.26
N LEU A 128 9.13 16.14 -31.84
CA LEU A 128 7.80 15.60 -31.52
C LEU A 128 7.19 14.70 -32.61
N PRO A 129 7.35 14.98 -33.93
CA PRO A 129 6.85 14.07 -34.96
C PRO A 129 7.53 12.69 -34.96
N TYR A 130 8.81 12.60 -34.56
CA TYR A 130 9.52 11.33 -34.43
C TYR A 130 9.03 10.55 -33.21
N LEU A 131 8.74 11.26 -32.11
CA LEU A 131 8.10 10.68 -30.93
C LEU A 131 6.70 10.13 -31.26
N ASP A 132 5.91 10.83 -32.08
CA ASP A 132 4.59 10.36 -32.55
C ASP A 132 4.69 9.09 -33.40
N ARG A 133 5.77 8.93 -34.19
CA ARG A 133 6.03 7.68 -34.93
C ARG A 133 6.37 6.53 -33.98
N LEU A 134 7.17 6.77 -32.94
CA LEU A 134 7.45 5.75 -31.91
C LEU A 134 6.17 5.34 -31.17
N LEU A 135 5.30 6.30 -30.83
CA LEU A 135 3.98 6.03 -30.26
C LEU A 135 3.11 5.19 -31.20
N LEU A 136 3.16 5.47 -32.51
CA LEU A 136 2.46 4.66 -33.50
C LEU A 136 3.00 3.23 -33.55
N MET A 137 4.32 3.03 -33.52
CA MET A 137 4.94 1.69 -33.47
C MET A 137 4.52 0.92 -32.20
N ALA A 138 4.51 1.59 -31.04
CA ALA A 138 4.06 1.01 -29.78
C ALA A 138 2.55 0.66 -29.75
N SER A 139 1.74 1.32 -30.58
CA SER A 139 0.30 1.07 -30.68
C SER A 139 -0.08 -0.14 -31.56
N LYS A 140 0.87 -0.64 -32.36
CA LYS A 140 0.61 -1.76 -33.28
C LYS A 140 0.40 -3.08 -32.53
N LYS A 141 -0.36 -3.99 -33.15
CA LYS A 141 -0.64 -5.33 -32.59
C LYS A 141 0.53 -6.32 -32.67
N ALA A 142 1.53 -6.02 -33.49
CA ALA A 142 2.70 -6.89 -33.64
C ALA A 142 3.55 -6.82 -32.36
N ALA A 143 3.54 -7.89 -31.56
CA ALA A 143 4.17 -7.92 -30.23
C ALA A 143 5.64 -7.47 -30.22
N ARG A 144 6.41 -7.86 -31.24
CA ARG A 144 7.83 -7.45 -31.38
C ARG A 144 7.97 -5.94 -31.60
N GLU A 145 7.23 -5.38 -32.55
CA GLU A 145 7.29 -3.95 -32.87
C GLU A 145 6.76 -3.10 -31.70
N GLN A 146 5.67 -3.56 -31.05
CA GLN A 146 5.13 -2.93 -29.86
C GLN A 146 6.13 -2.92 -28.70
N SER A 147 6.76 -4.06 -28.40
CA SER A 147 7.72 -4.16 -27.30
C SER A 147 8.92 -3.25 -27.53
N MET A 148 9.49 -3.23 -28.74
CA MET A 148 10.62 -2.36 -29.07
C MET A 148 10.24 -0.87 -29.01
N GLY A 149 9.04 -0.52 -29.48
CA GLY A 149 8.52 0.84 -29.39
C GLY A 149 8.31 1.28 -27.94
N LEU A 150 7.71 0.43 -27.10
CA LEU A 150 7.49 0.72 -25.68
C LEU A 150 8.79 0.84 -24.89
N GLU A 151 9.77 -0.02 -25.17
CA GLU A 151 11.10 0.03 -24.54
C GLU A 151 11.83 1.33 -24.87
N ALA A 152 11.89 1.70 -26.16
CA ALA A 152 12.50 2.95 -26.59
C ALA A 152 11.77 4.19 -26.02
N LEU A 153 10.44 4.17 -25.98
CA LEU A 153 9.67 5.26 -25.37
C LEU A 153 9.95 5.37 -23.87
N LYS A 154 10.00 4.24 -23.15
CA LYS A 154 10.33 4.21 -21.72
C LYS A 154 11.70 4.84 -21.48
N ASP A 155 12.72 4.46 -22.24
CA ASP A 155 14.08 5.01 -22.09
C ASP A 155 14.13 6.51 -22.42
N LEU A 156 13.44 6.96 -23.48
CA LEU A 156 13.32 8.39 -23.81
C LEU A 156 12.65 9.20 -22.71
N PHE A 157 11.54 8.69 -22.15
CA PHE A 157 10.87 9.35 -21.03
C PHE A 157 11.75 9.38 -19.78
N LEU A 158 12.43 8.28 -19.48
CA LEU A 158 13.27 8.16 -18.28
C LEU A 158 14.56 8.96 -18.34
N HIS A 159 15.16 9.18 -19.51
CA HIS A 159 16.49 9.79 -19.58
C HIS A 159 16.53 11.15 -20.27
N THR A 160 15.47 11.53 -20.99
CA THR A 160 15.50 12.73 -21.84
C THR A 160 14.29 13.64 -21.66
N LEU A 161 13.08 13.08 -21.59
CA LEU A 161 11.84 13.89 -21.70
C LEU A 161 11.23 14.27 -20.36
N LEU A 162 11.32 13.42 -19.33
CA LEU A 162 10.77 13.72 -18.01
C LEU A 162 11.80 14.44 -17.14
N PRO A 163 11.41 15.45 -16.35
CA PRO A 163 12.27 16.05 -15.35
C PRO A 163 12.45 15.14 -14.12
N ASP A 164 13.61 15.20 -13.43
CA ASP A 164 13.91 14.32 -12.28
C ASP A 164 13.18 14.76 -11.02
N ASN A 165 13.07 16.07 -10.81
CA ASN A 165 12.72 16.65 -9.51
C ASN A 165 11.27 17.12 -9.40
N ARG A 166 10.45 16.98 -10.44
CA ARG A 166 9.08 17.53 -10.46
C ARG A 166 8.17 16.83 -11.46
N LYS A 167 6.86 16.98 -11.29
CA LYS A 167 5.85 16.55 -12.25
C LYS A 167 5.73 17.53 -13.43
N LEU A 168 5.21 17.05 -14.55
CA LEU A 168 4.87 17.85 -15.73
C LEU A 168 3.67 18.74 -15.43
N LEU A 169 3.81 20.02 -15.74
CA LEU A 169 2.81 21.03 -15.45
C LEU A 169 1.93 21.28 -16.65
N ASP A 170 0.64 21.48 -16.40
CA ASP A 170 -0.26 21.93 -17.46
C ASP A 170 0.06 23.38 -17.85
N PHE A 171 -0.30 23.75 -19.08
CA PHE A 171 -0.06 25.11 -19.56
C PHE A 171 -0.70 26.17 -18.65
N GLU A 172 -1.90 25.89 -18.13
CA GLU A 172 -2.62 26.80 -17.24
C GLU A 172 -1.91 26.97 -15.88
N GLU A 173 -1.32 25.90 -15.35
CA GLU A 173 -0.54 25.92 -14.12
C GLU A 173 0.76 26.70 -14.29
N ARG A 174 1.46 26.49 -15.43
CA ARG A 174 2.67 27.26 -15.80
C ARG A 174 2.38 28.75 -15.87
N VAL A 175 1.31 29.13 -16.57
CA VAL A 175 0.88 30.52 -16.68
C VAL A 175 0.54 31.06 -15.29
N SER A 176 -0.19 30.31 -14.47
CA SER A 176 -0.56 30.74 -13.12
C SER A 176 0.65 30.97 -12.21
N ARG A 177 1.64 30.08 -12.25
CA ARG A 177 2.91 30.24 -11.50
C ARG A 177 3.69 31.45 -11.98
N HIS A 178 3.84 31.64 -13.29
CA HIS A 178 4.50 32.83 -13.83
C HIS A 178 3.78 34.13 -13.42
N CYS A 179 2.44 34.10 -13.41
CA CYS A 179 1.60 35.19 -12.97
C CYS A 179 1.73 35.52 -11.48
N ALA A 180 2.02 34.51 -10.64
CA ALA A 180 2.28 34.68 -9.21
C ALA A 180 3.69 35.21 -8.94
N THR A 181 4.70 34.73 -9.67
CA THR A 181 6.08 35.22 -9.58
C THR A 181 6.23 36.65 -10.08
N TYR A 182 5.50 37.01 -11.14
CA TYR A 182 5.50 38.36 -11.73
C TYR A 182 4.10 38.99 -11.63
N PRO A 183 3.73 39.51 -10.44
CA PRO A 183 2.46 40.18 -10.24
C PRO A 183 2.36 41.46 -11.09
N LYS A 184 1.13 41.91 -11.33
CA LYS A 184 0.87 43.13 -12.10
C LYS A 184 1.54 44.33 -11.42
N ARG A 185 2.24 45.16 -12.19
CA ARG A 185 2.77 46.43 -11.71
C ARG A 185 1.63 47.40 -11.42
N LYS A 186 1.89 48.48 -10.67
CA LYS A 186 0.90 49.54 -10.34
C LYS A 186 0.20 50.13 -11.58
N ASN A 187 0.85 50.09 -12.76
CA ASN A 187 0.29 50.53 -14.05
C ASN A 187 -0.54 49.46 -14.78
N ASN A 188 -0.94 48.38 -14.11
CA ASN A 188 -1.69 47.24 -14.66
C ASN A 188 -0.96 46.46 -15.79
N GLN A 189 0.29 46.82 -16.11
CA GLN A 189 1.16 46.10 -17.04
C GLN A 189 1.78 44.87 -16.35
N ARG A 190 1.82 43.74 -17.07
CA ARG A 190 2.45 42.49 -16.64
C ARG A 190 3.72 42.27 -17.45
N THR A 191 4.79 41.80 -16.80
CA THR A 191 5.98 41.33 -17.51
C THR A 191 5.59 40.14 -18.37
N GLU A 192 5.68 40.29 -19.69
CA GLU A 192 5.34 39.20 -20.60
C GLU A 192 6.46 38.17 -20.67
N PRO A 193 6.14 36.86 -20.69
CA PRO A 193 7.14 35.81 -20.84
C PRO A 193 7.75 35.84 -22.25
N SER A 194 9.06 35.56 -22.34
CA SER A 194 9.77 35.51 -23.63
C SER A 194 9.24 34.39 -24.52
N ASP A 195 9.28 34.56 -25.84
CA ASP A 195 8.78 33.58 -26.81
C ASP A 195 9.40 32.19 -26.63
N GLY A 196 10.67 32.11 -26.21
CA GLY A 196 11.33 30.84 -25.88
C GLY A 196 10.71 30.14 -24.66
N GLN A 197 10.45 30.88 -23.58
CA GLN A 197 9.82 30.34 -22.36
C GLN A 197 8.41 29.83 -22.66
N VAL A 198 7.67 30.61 -23.44
CA VAL A 198 6.30 30.32 -23.84
C VAL A 198 6.26 29.09 -24.76
N ALA A 199 7.26 28.88 -25.62
CA ALA A 199 7.41 27.67 -26.42
C ALA A 199 7.69 26.43 -25.55
N THR A 200 8.56 26.52 -24.54
CA THR A 200 8.83 25.42 -23.61
C THR A 200 7.59 24.98 -22.84
N TRP A 201 6.70 25.89 -22.47
CA TRP A 201 5.46 25.53 -21.76
C TRP A 201 4.51 24.70 -22.62
N VAL A 202 4.37 25.04 -23.91
CA VAL A 202 3.57 24.22 -24.84
C VAL A 202 4.25 22.91 -25.15
N PHE A 203 5.58 22.89 -25.25
CA PHE A 203 6.33 21.64 -25.38
C PHE A 203 6.06 20.70 -24.19
N GLU A 204 6.08 21.21 -22.97
CA GLU A 204 5.81 20.42 -21.77
C GLU A 204 4.38 19.84 -21.75
N GLU A 205 3.37 20.65 -22.08
CA GLU A 205 1.99 20.19 -22.25
C GLU A 205 1.91 19.06 -23.30
N GLN A 206 2.61 19.22 -24.42
CA GLN A 206 2.66 18.23 -25.49
C GLN A 206 3.37 16.93 -25.11
N ILE A 207 4.38 16.98 -24.24
CA ILE A 207 5.03 15.80 -23.67
C ILE A 207 4.09 15.09 -22.70
N LYS A 208 3.36 15.84 -21.87
CA LYS A 208 2.39 15.29 -20.92
C LYS A 208 1.27 14.51 -21.63
N GLU A 209 0.68 15.08 -22.69
CA GLU A 209 -0.33 14.40 -23.51
C GLU A 209 0.19 13.08 -24.12
N ARG A 210 1.45 13.07 -24.56
CA ARG A 210 2.10 11.89 -25.16
C ARG A 210 2.48 10.85 -24.11
N TYR A 211 2.87 11.28 -22.92
CA TYR A 211 3.14 10.38 -21.80
C TYR A 211 1.88 9.64 -21.37
N VAL A 212 0.74 10.33 -21.28
CA VAL A 212 -0.57 9.68 -21.02
C VAL A 212 -0.88 8.62 -22.09
N LYS A 213 -0.70 8.95 -23.39
CA LYS A 213 -0.88 7.96 -24.48
C LYS A 213 0.05 6.76 -24.32
N PHE A 214 1.33 6.99 -23.98
CA PHE A 214 2.29 5.93 -23.71
C PHE A 214 1.83 5.01 -22.57
N LEU A 215 1.36 5.58 -21.45
CA LEU A 215 0.83 4.81 -20.32
C LEU A 215 -0.41 3.99 -20.69
N GLU A 216 -1.29 4.51 -21.53
CA GLU A 216 -2.41 3.71 -22.04
C GLU A 216 -1.92 2.52 -22.90
N MET A 217 -0.90 2.70 -23.73
CA MET A 217 -0.32 1.60 -24.51
C MET A 217 0.35 0.57 -23.60
N LEU A 218 1.07 1.03 -22.58
CA LEU A 218 1.66 0.17 -21.55
C LEU A 218 0.58 -0.63 -20.80
N GLN A 219 -0.54 0.01 -20.44
CA GLN A 219 -1.67 -0.66 -19.80
C GLN A 219 -2.30 -1.71 -20.72
N ARG A 220 -2.43 -1.43 -22.02
CA ARG A 220 -2.90 -2.41 -23.02
C ARG A 220 -1.93 -3.60 -23.11
N ALA A 221 -0.62 -3.37 -23.18
CA ALA A 221 0.40 -4.42 -23.20
C ALA A 221 0.37 -5.28 -21.91
N LEU A 222 0.12 -4.66 -20.75
CA LEU A 222 -0.04 -5.38 -19.48
C LEU A 222 -1.32 -6.23 -19.41
N ASN A 223 -2.29 -6.01 -20.30
CA ASN A 223 -3.49 -6.84 -20.44
C ASN A 223 -3.32 -7.99 -21.45
N ASP A 224 -2.17 -8.08 -22.14
CA ASP A 224 -1.89 -9.11 -23.13
C ASP A 224 -1.97 -10.54 -22.54
N PRO A 225 -2.50 -11.56 -23.23
CA PRO A 225 -2.56 -12.92 -22.69
C PRO A 225 -1.19 -13.51 -22.31
N GLN A 226 -0.09 -13.07 -22.93
CA GLN A 226 1.25 -13.61 -22.74
C GLN A 226 1.87 -13.17 -21.40
N GLU A 227 2.36 -14.15 -20.63
CA GLU A 227 2.90 -13.88 -19.29
C GLU A 227 4.17 -13.03 -19.31
N HIS A 228 5.06 -13.30 -20.28
CA HIS A 228 6.35 -12.62 -20.37
C HIS A 228 6.18 -11.11 -20.63
N VAL A 229 5.22 -10.73 -21.50
CA VAL A 229 4.89 -9.33 -21.79
C VAL A 229 4.41 -8.62 -20.52
N LYS A 230 3.48 -9.24 -19.77
CA LYS A 230 2.99 -8.67 -18.50
C LYS A 230 4.11 -8.47 -17.48
N ARG A 231 5.01 -9.45 -17.36
CA ARG A 231 6.14 -9.37 -16.42
C ARG A 231 7.14 -8.28 -16.83
N GLY A 232 7.45 -8.15 -18.12
CA GLY A 232 8.27 -7.06 -18.66
C GLY A 232 7.64 -5.69 -18.39
N GLY A 233 6.35 -5.53 -18.68
CA GLY A 233 5.62 -4.29 -18.40
C GLY A 233 5.57 -3.92 -16.91
N LEU A 234 5.49 -4.90 -16.00
CA LEU A 234 5.55 -4.65 -14.55
C LEU A 234 6.94 -4.19 -14.09
N ASN A 235 8.02 -4.67 -14.73
CA ASN A 235 9.36 -4.14 -14.50
C ASN A 235 9.49 -2.71 -15.03
N TRP A 236 8.94 -2.39 -16.20
CA TRP A 236 8.93 -1.02 -16.70
C TRP A 236 8.14 -0.08 -15.79
N CYS A 237 7.00 -0.52 -15.24
CA CYS A 237 6.26 0.26 -14.25
C CYS A 237 7.07 0.49 -12.97
N LEU A 238 7.84 -0.50 -12.51
CA LEU A 238 8.74 -0.35 -11.38
C LEU A 238 9.79 0.73 -11.65
N GLU A 239 10.45 0.65 -12.80
CA GLU A 239 11.49 1.62 -13.20
C GLU A 239 10.88 3.04 -13.30
N LEU A 240 9.75 3.20 -13.97
CA LEU A 240 9.07 4.50 -14.09
C LEU A 240 8.70 5.08 -12.72
N LEU A 241 8.13 4.27 -11.83
CA LEU A 241 7.66 4.72 -10.50
C LEU A 241 8.80 5.03 -9.53
N CYS A 242 9.97 4.39 -9.68
CA CYS A 242 11.13 4.66 -8.81
C CYS A 242 11.98 5.83 -9.31
N GLU A 243 12.11 5.99 -10.62
CA GLU A 243 13.03 6.98 -11.18
C GLU A 243 12.36 8.35 -11.41
N ARG A 244 11.03 8.39 -11.66
CA ARG A 244 10.34 9.63 -12.06
C ARG A 244 9.03 9.87 -11.30
N PRO A 245 8.70 11.14 -10.98
CA PRO A 245 7.49 11.51 -10.25
C PRO A 245 6.18 11.52 -11.08
N GLU A 246 6.27 11.33 -12.40
CA GLU A 246 5.14 11.60 -13.29
C GLU A 246 4.11 10.46 -13.29
N ALA A 247 2.82 10.81 -13.19
CA ALA A 247 1.69 9.89 -13.23
C ALA A 247 1.74 8.70 -12.24
N GLU A 248 2.40 8.86 -11.08
CA GLU A 248 2.53 7.84 -10.03
C GLU A 248 1.22 7.14 -9.68
N GLN A 249 0.13 7.91 -9.53
CA GLN A 249 -1.18 7.36 -9.19
C GLN A 249 -1.71 6.42 -10.28
N GLN A 250 -1.57 6.80 -11.56
CA GLN A 250 -2.03 5.97 -12.68
C GLN A 250 -1.20 4.68 -12.78
N ILE A 251 0.13 4.80 -12.65
CA ILE A 251 1.04 3.65 -12.68
C ILE A 251 0.75 2.70 -11.50
N LEU A 252 0.53 3.25 -10.30
CA LEU A 252 0.17 2.47 -9.13
C LEU A 252 -1.16 1.74 -9.32
N THR A 253 -2.19 2.42 -9.83
CA THR A 253 -3.48 1.78 -10.19
C THR A 253 -3.27 0.64 -11.18
N ILE A 254 -2.41 0.81 -12.18
CA ILE A 254 -2.08 -0.25 -13.16
C ILE A 254 -1.45 -1.47 -12.45
N ILE A 255 -0.46 -1.25 -11.57
CA ILE A 255 0.22 -2.33 -10.83
C ILE A 255 -0.75 -3.03 -9.87
N VAL A 256 -1.53 -2.28 -9.08
CA VAL A 256 -2.47 -2.81 -8.08
C VAL A 256 -3.56 -3.66 -8.76
N ASN A 257 -4.06 -3.24 -9.92
CA ASN A 257 -5.00 -4.05 -10.69
C ASN A 257 -4.41 -5.42 -11.11
N LYS A 258 -3.08 -5.56 -11.21
CA LYS A 258 -2.41 -6.83 -11.53
C LYS A 258 -2.30 -7.79 -10.36
N LEU A 259 -2.60 -7.36 -9.13
CA LEU A 259 -2.77 -8.28 -8.00
C LEU A 259 -3.92 -9.28 -8.25
N GLY A 260 -4.91 -8.87 -9.06
CA GLY A 260 -6.04 -9.71 -9.47
C GLY A 260 -5.83 -10.55 -10.73
N ASP A 261 -4.61 -10.66 -11.28
CA ASP A 261 -4.38 -11.40 -12.52
C ASP A 261 -4.62 -12.92 -12.35
N LEU A 262 -5.20 -13.54 -13.39
CA LEU A 262 -5.45 -14.98 -13.44
C LEU A 262 -4.16 -15.79 -13.30
N LYS A 263 -3.03 -15.28 -13.81
CA LYS A 263 -1.73 -15.95 -13.73
C LYS A 263 -1.02 -15.64 -12.41
N LYS A 264 -0.72 -16.70 -11.64
CA LYS A 264 -0.14 -16.57 -10.28
C LYS A 264 1.19 -15.84 -10.28
N LYS A 265 2.03 -16.12 -11.28
CA LYS A 265 3.35 -15.51 -11.44
C LYS A 265 3.27 -14.00 -11.66
N VAL A 266 2.25 -13.53 -12.39
CA VAL A 266 2.03 -12.09 -12.64
C VAL A 266 1.54 -11.39 -11.37
N ALA A 267 0.56 -11.98 -10.67
CA ALA A 267 0.09 -11.44 -9.39
C ALA A 267 1.22 -11.37 -8.35
N SER A 268 2.02 -12.43 -8.21
CA SER A 268 3.20 -12.43 -7.34
C SER A 268 4.28 -11.43 -7.78
N GLN A 269 4.47 -11.21 -9.08
CA GLN A 269 5.36 -10.17 -9.59
C GLN A 269 4.84 -8.78 -9.24
N ALA A 270 3.54 -8.53 -9.31
CA ALA A 270 2.94 -7.24 -8.92
C ALA A 270 3.16 -6.96 -7.42
N VAL A 271 2.99 -7.97 -6.56
CA VAL A 271 3.35 -7.88 -5.13
C VAL A 271 4.82 -7.48 -4.98
N PHE A 272 5.73 -8.18 -5.68
CA PHE A 272 7.17 -7.88 -5.64
C PHE A 272 7.49 -6.46 -6.10
N THR A 273 6.90 -6.01 -7.22
CA THR A 273 7.07 -4.64 -7.75
C THR A 273 6.63 -3.59 -6.73
N ILE A 274 5.48 -3.77 -6.07
CA ILE A 274 5.00 -2.85 -5.03
C ILE A 274 6.01 -2.78 -3.88
N HIS A 275 6.43 -3.92 -3.33
CA HIS A 275 7.37 -3.93 -2.20
C HIS A 275 8.74 -3.35 -2.57
N ARG A 276 9.24 -3.62 -3.77
CA ARG A 276 10.49 -3.04 -4.24
C ARG A 276 10.41 -1.53 -4.38
N THR A 277 9.25 -1.01 -4.77
CA THR A 277 9.03 0.45 -4.80
C THR A 277 8.98 1.01 -3.38
N LEU A 278 8.30 0.36 -2.44
CA LEU A 278 8.21 0.79 -1.04
C LEU A 278 9.55 0.73 -0.27
N GLN A 279 10.47 -0.12 -0.71
CA GLN A 279 11.85 -0.17 -0.21
C GLN A 279 12.67 1.03 -0.66
N ARG A 280 12.51 1.46 -1.93
CA ARG A 280 13.20 2.65 -2.47
C ARG A 280 12.57 3.96 -1.98
N HIS A 281 11.25 3.99 -1.85
CA HIS A 281 10.49 5.17 -1.46
C HIS A 281 9.51 4.86 -0.32
N PRO A 282 9.96 5.04 0.94
CA PRO A 282 9.11 4.83 2.10
C PRO A 282 7.88 5.75 2.16
N GLY A 283 7.96 6.97 1.60
CA GLY A 283 6.87 7.95 1.59
C GLY A 283 5.62 7.52 0.81
N MET A 284 5.75 6.57 -0.12
CA MET A 284 4.61 6.10 -0.93
C MET A 284 3.67 5.14 -0.17
N LYS A 285 4.01 4.68 1.03
CA LYS A 285 3.23 3.68 1.79
C LYS A 285 1.74 4.05 1.87
N SER A 286 1.43 5.30 2.22
CA SER A 286 0.04 5.79 2.34
C SER A 286 -0.73 5.73 1.02
N ASN A 287 -0.07 6.06 -0.11
CA ASN A 287 -0.69 6.00 -1.43
C ASN A 287 -0.97 4.55 -1.84
N VAL A 288 -0.04 3.63 -1.56
CA VAL A 288 -0.24 2.19 -1.79
C VAL A 288 -1.39 1.64 -0.96
N ILE A 289 -1.46 1.99 0.33
CA ILE A 289 -2.55 1.56 1.22
C ILE A 289 -3.90 1.99 0.65
N LYS A 290 -4.06 3.27 0.27
CA LYS A 290 -5.30 3.80 -0.32
C LYS A 290 -5.68 3.14 -1.63
N GLU A 291 -4.70 2.84 -2.49
CA GLU A 291 -4.99 2.21 -3.78
C GLU A 291 -5.35 0.72 -3.62
N VAL A 292 -4.67 0.01 -2.72
CA VAL A 292 -5.02 -1.38 -2.40
C VAL A 292 -6.35 -1.46 -1.65
N GLU A 293 -6.66 -0.52 -0.77
CA GLU A 293 -7.97 -0.37 -0.13
C GLU A 293 -9.09 -0.28 -1.19
N ARG A 294 -8.94 0.59 -2.19
CA ARG A 294 -9.90 0.71 -3.31
C ARG A 294 -10.08 -0.63 -4.04
N LEU A 295 -9.02 -1.40 -4.21
CA LEU A 295 -9.09 -2.75 -4.79
C LEU A 295 -9.87 -3.71 -3.88
N LEU A 296 -9.61 -3.71 -2.57
CA LEU A 296 -10.20 -4.64 -1.61
C LEU A 296 -11.71 -4.45 -1.44
N PHE A 297 -12.18 -3.19 -1.42
CA PHE A 297 -13.59 -2.84 -1.22
C PHE A 297 -14.39 -2.71 -2.53
N ARG A 298 -13.78 -2.95 -3.68
CA ARG A 298 -14.50 -2.90 -4.96
C ARG A 298 -15.55 -4.04 -5.04
N PRO A 299 -16.76 -3.78 -5.58
CA PRO A 299 -17.75 -4.83 -5.78
C PRO A 299 -17.22 -5.89 -6.76
N ASN A 300 -17.54 -7.16 -6.50
CA ASN A 300 -17.21 -8.31 -7.35
C ASN A 300 -15.71 -8.59 -7.56
N VAL A 301 -14.87 -8.26 -6.57
CA VAL A 301 -13.46 -8.64 -6.58
C VAL A 301 -13.31 -10.12 -6.24
N SER A 302 -12.47 -10.84 -6.97
CA SER A 302 -12.20 -12.25 -6.70
C SER A 302 -11.49 -12.44 -5.35
N ASP A 303 -11.78 -13.53 -4.63
CA ASP A 303 -11.13 -13.81 -3.34
C ASP A 303 -9.62 -13.96 -3.47
N ARG A 304 -9.16 -14.41 -4.63
CA ARG A 304 -7.73 -14.43 -4.96
C ARG A 304 -7.13 -13.03 -5.02
N ALA A 305 -7.78 -12.09 -5.70
CA ALA A 305 -7.33 -10.70 -5.76
C ALA A 305 -7.35 -10.06 -4.35
N ARG A 306 -8.40 -10.31 -3.56
CA ARG A 306 -8.48 -9.86 -2.15
C ARG A 306 -7.33 -10.42 -1.31
N TYR A 307 -7.04 -11.71 -1.46
CA TYR A 307 -5.95 -12.38 -0.75
C TYR A 307 -4.58 -11.81 -1.13
N TYR A 308 -4.33 -11.55 -2.42
CA TYR A 308 -3.09 -10.91 -2.87
C TYR A 308 -2.97 -9.47 -2.37
N GLY A 309 -4.04 -8.68 -2.40
CA GLY A 309 -4.07 -7.34 -1.81
C GLY A 309 -3.74 -7.35 -0.32
N LEU A 310 -4.36 -8.27 0.42
CA LEU A 310 -4.09 -8.44 1.85
C LEU A 310 -2.66 -8.88 2.14
N ILE A 311 -2.10 -9.80 1.36
CA ILE A 311 -0.68 -10.18 1.47
C ILE A 311 0.24 -8.98 1.24
N THR A 312 -0.03 -8.18 0.20
CA THR A 312 0.76 -6.98 -0.09
C THR A 312 0.76 -6.01 1.09
N LEU A 313 -0.39 -5.78 1.70
CA LEU A 313 -0.49 -4.94 2.90
C LEU A 313 0.28 -5.55 4.09
N ASN A 314 0.12 -6.84 4.35
CA ASN A 314 0.76 -7.55 5.46
C ASN A 314 2.29 -7.61 5.37
N GLN A 315 2.83 -7.58 4.16
CA GLN A 315 4.27 -7.64 3.90
C GLN A 315 4.93 -6.24 3.93
N MET A 316 4.18 -5.17 4.15
CA MET A 316 4.75 -3.85 4.35
C MET A 316 5.61 -3.81 5.61
N VAL A 317 6.81 -3.24 5.50
CA VAL A 317 7.73 -3.03 6.62
C VAL A 317 7.53 -1.61 7.14
N PHE A 318 7.32 -1.49 8.45
CA PHE A 318 7.16 -0.23 9.16
C PHE A 318 8.38 0.04 10.03
N THR A 319 8.75 1.32 10.10
CA THR A 319 9.83 1.86 10.95
C THR A 319 9.21 2.92 11.86
N GLU A 320 9.88 3.34 12.94
CA GLU A 320 9.36 4.33 13.91
C GLU A 320 9.22 5.77 13.36
N SER A 321 9.51 5.99 12.07
CA SER A 321 9.35 7.26 11.36
C SER A 321 7.90 7.77 11.41
N SER A 322 7.73 9.09 11.50
CA SER A 322 6.41 9.76 11.62
C SER A 322 5.48 9.44 10.44
N ILE A 323 6.03 9.34 9.23
CA ILE A 323 5.31 8.97 8.00
C ILE A 323 4.81 7.52 8.11
N CYS A 324 5.64 6.62 8.62
CA CYS A 324 5.29 5.21 8.83
C CYS A 324 4.22 5.04 9.91
N ARG A 325 4.24 5.84 10.99
CA ARG A 325 3.17 5.83 12.01
C ARG A 325 1.81 6.21 11.44
N LYS A 326 1.76 7.27 10.61
CA LYS A 326 0.51 7.66 9.92
C LYS A 326 0.02 6.55 8.99
N ALA A 327 0.91 5.98 8.18
CA ALA A 327 0.58 4.88 7.29
C ALA A 327 0.10 3.62 8.06
N ALA A 328 0.69 3.31 9.21
CA ALA A 328 0.26 2.20 10.05
C ALA A 328 -1.16 2.41 10.60
N GLY A 329 -1.51 3.64 11.01
CA GLY A 329 -2.88 3.99 11.39
C GLY A 329 -3.87 3.83 10.23
N GLU A 330 -3.56 4.37 9.05
CA GLU A 330 -4.38 4.20 7.83
C GLU A 330 -4.54 2.70 7.49
N LEU A 331 -3.51 1.88 7.70
CA LEU A 331 -3.55 0.45 7.44
C LEU A 331 -4.47 -0.31 8.40
N ILE A 332 -4.44 0.02 9.69
CA ILE A 332 -5.31 -0.63 10.68
C ILE A 332 -6.78 -0.30 10.40
N GLU A 333 -7.11 0.92 9.99
CA GLU A 333 -8.47 1.27 9.55
C GLU A 333 -8.94 0.37 8.41
N VAL A 334 -8.10 0.15 7.40
CA VAL A 334 -8.41 -0.74 6.29
C VAL A 334 -8.63 -2.17 6.79
N TYR A 335 -7.82 -2.65 7.75
CA TYR A 335 -7.99 -3.99 8.31
C TYR A 335 -9.27 -4.15 9.13
N ILE A 336 -9.63 -3.17 9.96
CA ILE A 336 -10.88 -3.19 10.73
C ILE A 336 -12.08 -3.15 9.79
N ALA A 337 -12.08 -2.26 8.80
CA ALA A 337 -13.15 -2.18 7.81
C ALA A 337 -13.29 -3.48 7.00
N LEU A 338 -12.17 -4.13 6.66
CA LEU A 338 -12.20 -5.42 5.97
C LEU A 338 -12.71 -6.53 6.90
N PHE A 339 -12.34 -6.50 8.18
CA PHE A 339 -12.81 -7.46 9.18
C PHE A 339 -14.33 -7.41 9.33
N LYS A 340 -14.87 -6.20 9.50
CA LYS A 340 -16.32 -5.91 9.52
C LYS A 340 -17.03 -6.49 8.28
N THR A 341 -16.50 -6.18 7.11
CA THR A 341 -17.04 -6.67 5.82
C THR A 341 -17.01 -8.20 5.72
N LEU A 342 -15.95 -8.85 6.21
CA LEU A 342 -15.80 -10.31 6.16
C LEU A 342 -16.66 -11.03 7.21
N MET A 343 -16.86 -10.43 8.37
CA MET A 343 -17.69 -10.97 9.46
C MET A 343 -19.19 -10.68 9.27
N GLY A 344 -19.56 -9.94 8.21
CA GLY A 344 -20.94 -9.55 7.93
C GLY A 344 -21.51 -8.55 8.94
N GLN A 345 -20.64 -7.92 9.74
CA GLN A 345 -20.97 -6.89 10.69
C GLN A 345 -20.65 -5.54 10.02
N ASP A 346 -21.70 -4.81 9.66
CA ASP A 346 -21.73 -3.46 9.10
C ASP A 346 -21.59 -3.19 7.59
N SER A 347 -22.46 -2.23 7.22
CA SER A 347 -22.50 -1.38 6.04
C SER A 347 -21.11 -0.89 5.62
N GLY A 348 -20.73 -1.19 4.38
CA GLY A 348 -19.58 -0.55 3.74
C GLY A 348 -19.69 0.99 3.78
N PRO A 349 -18.58 1.71 3.53
CA PRO A 349 -18.56 3.17 3.52
C PRO A 349 -19.68 3.66 2.60
N LYS A 350 -20.67 4.35 3.17
CA LYS A 350 -21.84 4.83 2.43
C LYS A 350 -21.34 5.70 1.27
N PRO A 351 -21.55 5.32 0.00
CA PRO A 351 -21.31 6.24 -1.09
C PRO A 351 -22.28 7.42 -0.90
N ALA A 352 -21.73 8.63 -0.93
CA ALA A 352 -22.50 9.86 -0.88
C ALA A 352 -23.54 9.85 -2.01
N THR A 353 -24.77 9.48 -1.68
CA THR A 353 -25.90 9.52 -2.60
C THR A 353 -26.67 10.80 -2.34
N THR A 354 -26.47 11.73 -3.26
CA THR A 354 -27.30 12.89 -3.52
C THR A 354 -28.77 12.45 -3.53
N LYS A 355 -29.58 13.05 -2.66
CA LYS A 355 -31.03 12.87 -2.62
C LYS A 355 -31.64 13.27 -3.97
N GLY A 356 -31.90 12.30 -4.83
CA GLY A 356 -32.69 12.42 -6.05
C GLY A 356 -34.10 11.85 -5.83
N LYS A 357 -35.12 12.68 -6.07
CA LYS A 357 -36.54 12.42 -5.83
C LYS A 357 -37.07 11.15 -6.53
N ARG A 358 -37.95 10.45 -5.80
CA ARG A 358 -38.85 9.39 -6.27
C ARG A 358 -39.75 9.90 -7.42
N SER A 359 -39.96 9.06 -8.43
CA SER A 359 -41.24 9.01 -9.15
C SER A 359 -41.62 7.54 -9.43
N LYS A 360 -42.92 7.26 -9.32
CA LYS A 360 -43.58 5.95 -9.42
C LYS A 360 -44.19 5.76 -10.82
N LYS A 361 -44.37 4.47 -11.20
CA LYS A 361 -45.02 3.86 -12.40
C LYS A 361 -44.04 3.62 -13.55
N SER A 362 -43.92 2.41 -14.10
CA SER A 362 -45.00 1.50 -14.54
C SER A 362 -44.65 0.01 -14.38
N LYS A 363 -45.67 -0.83 -14.59
CA LYS A 363 -45.80 -2.26 -14.26
C LYS A 363 -45.81 -3.08 -15.57
N LYS A 364 -45.27 -4.30 -15.51
CA LYS A 364 -45.56 -5.53 -16.29
C LYS A 364 -44.76 -5.84 -17.57
N PHE A 365 -44.55 -7.17 -17.70
CA PHE A 365 -43.88 -8.01 -18.72
C PHE A 365 -42.35 -8.14 -18.54
N ASN A 366 -41.73 -9.32 -18.45
CA ASN A 366 -42.16 -10.67 -18.81
C ASN A 366 -41.51 -11.74 -17.89
N LYS A 367 -42.23 -12.84 -17.68
CA LYS A 367 -41.93 -13.97 -16.80
C LYS A 367 -41.27 -15.07 -17.63
N SER A 368 -39.97 -15.32 -17.45
CA SER A 368 -39.29 -16.59 -17.80
C SER A 368 -37.79 -16.46 -17.57
N ALA A 369 -37.27 -17.01 -16.47
CA ALA A 369 -35.92 -17.57 -16.36
C ALA A 369 -35.76 -18.24 -15.00
N LYS A 370 -35.97 -19.56 -15.04
CA LYS A 370 -35.37 -20.63 -14.24
C LYS A 370 -34.48 -20.20 -13.06
N ALA A 371 -34.91 -20.63 -11.87
CA ALA A 371 -34.20 -20.54 -10.60
C ALA A 371 -32.75 -21.04 -10.71
N THR A 372 -31.79 -20.11 -10.60
CA THR A 372 -30.48 -20.38 -10.03
C THR A 372 -30.53 -19.84 -8.62
N GLN A 373 -30.66 -20.76 -7.65
CA GLN A 373 -30.48 -20.47 -6.25
C GLN A 373 -29.09 -19.83 -6.08
N LEU A 374 -29.06 -18.54 -5.75
CA LEU A 374 -27.87 -17.84 -5.33
C LEU A 374 -27.54 -18.34 -3.93
N SER A 375 -26.64 -19.32 -3.86
CA SER A 375 -26.14 -19.88 -2.61
C SER A 375 -25.56 -18.76 -1.75
N THR A 376 -26.17 -18.59 -0.58
CA THR A 376 -25.53 -18.35 0.72
C THR A 376 -24.08 -17.88 0.64
N ALA A 377 -23.84 -16.66 1.13
CA ALA A 377 -22.52 -16.15 1.45
C ALA A 377 -21.71 -17.22 2.20
N ASP A 378 -20.74 -17.81 1.51
CA ASP A 378 -19.74 -18.67 2.10
C ASP A 378 -19.04 -17.88 3.21
N ALA A 379 -18.97 -18.46 4.39
CA ALA A 379 -18.18 -17.94 5.50
C ALA A 379 -16.82 -17.47 4.98
N ALA A 380 -16.42 -16.24 5.32
CA ALA A 380 -15.14 -15.67 4.92
C ALA A 380 -14.03 -16.71 5.05
N SER A 381 -13.25 -16.93 3.99
CA SER A 381 -12.30 -18.05 4.00
C SER A 381 -11.38 -17.93 5.23
N PRO A 382 -11.21 -19.00 6.03
CA PRO A 382 -10.45 -18.93 7.29
C PRO A 382 -9.00 -18.48 7.07
N ARG A 383 -8.49 -18.65 5.84
CA ARG A 383 -7.21 -18.14 5.38
C ARG A 383 -7.16 -16.62 5.27
N MET A 384 -8.22 -15.98 4.77
CA MET A 384 -8.31 -14.51 4.71
C MET A 384 -8.39 -13.90 6.11
N VAL A 385 -9.22 -14.49 6.99
CA VAL A 385 -9.34 -14.01 8.37
C VAL A 385 -8.02 -14.16 9.13
N SER A 386 -7.35 -15.30 9.01
CA SER A 386 -6.01 -15.50 9.61
C SER A 386 -4.97 -14.52 9.07
N ALA A 387 -4.96 -14.28 7.76
CA ALA A 387 -4.07 -13.28 7.16
C ALA A 387 -4.38 -11.86 7.67
N LEU A 388 -5.65 -11.51 7.84
CA LEU A 388 -6.07 -10.19 8.30
C LEU A 388 -5.59 -9.92 9.73
N LEU A 389 -5.83 -10.86 10.62
CA LEU A 389 -5.39 -10.76 12.01
C LEU A 389 -3.87 -10.72 12.14
N THR A 390 -3.16 -11.44 11.25
CA THR A 390 -1.69 -11.34 11.16
C THR A 390 -1.26 -9.91 10.77
N GLY A 391 -1.99 -9.26 9.86
CA GLY A 391 -1.76 -7.87 9.47
C GLY A 391 -1.93 -6.90 10.64
N ILE A 392 -3.03 -7.03 11.37
CA ILE A 392 -3.32 -6.23 12.58
C ILE A 392 -2.19 -6.38 13.60
N ASN A 393 -1.79 -7.62 13.91
CA ASN A 393 -0.71 -7.87 14.88
C ASN A 393 0.64 -7.25 14.47
N ARG A 394 0.93 -7.14 13.18
CA ARG A 394 2.18 -6.55 12.68
C ARG A 394 2.15 -5.02 12.65
N ALA A 395 0.99 -4.43 12.37
CA ALA A 395 0.83 -2.98 12.28
C ALA A 395 0.60 -2.33 13.65
N ALA A 396 -0.02 -3.05 14.60
CA ALA A 396 -0.39 -2.53 15.91
C ALA A 396 0.77 -1.82 16.66
N PRO A 397 2.00 -2.36 16.75
CA PRO A 397 3.08 -1.70 17.49
C PRO A 397 3.45 -0.29 16.97
N TYR A 398 3.14 0.01 15.71
CA TYR A 398 3.54 1.25 15.05
C TYR A 398 2.41 2.27 14.93
N ALA A 399 1.18 1.89 15.28
CA ALA A 399 0.02 2.73 15.08
C ALA A 399 -0.29 3.60 16.33
N PRO A 400 -1.09 4.68 16.20
CA PRO A 400 -1.42 5.58 17.31
C PRO A 400 -2.41 4.98 18.30
N GLN A 401 -2.30 5.24 19.60
CA GLN A 401 -3.13 4.61 20.65
C GLN A 401 -4.65 4.54 20.37
N GLU A 402 -5.20 5.52 19.65
CA GLU A 402 -6.60 5.59 19.19
C GLU A 402 -7.13 4.30 18.53
N TYR A 403 -6.28 3.49 17.86
CA TYR A 403 -6.75 2.27 17.22
C TYR A 403 -7.11 1.16 18.22
N ARG A 404 -6.54 1.20 19.45
CA ARG A 404 -6.79 0.15 20.46
C ARG A 404 -8.24 0.17 20.92
N GLU A 405 -8.78 1.36 21.13
CA GLU A 405 -10.18 1.58 21.52
C GLU A 405 -11.14 1.01 20.47
N ARG A 406 -10.92 1.33 19.19
CA ARG A 406 -11.75 0.79 18.08
C ARG A 406 -11.66 -0.73 17.95
N LEU A 407 -10.51 -1.30 18.27
CA LEU A 407 -10.32 -2.75 18.21
C LEU A 407 -10.97 -3.45 19.41
N GLU A 408 -11.06 -2.78 20.56
CA GLU A 408 -11.78 -3.24 21.75
C GLU A 408 -13.29 -3.32 21.52
N GLU A 409 -13.87 -2.40 20.73
CA GLU A 409 -15.28 -2.48 20.28
C GLU A 409 -15.59 -3.82 19.57
N GLU A 410 -14.60 -4.38 18.87
CA GLU A 410 -14.71 -5.63 18.11
C GLU A 410 -14.29 -6.88 18.91
N SER A 411 -14.03 -6.73 20.21
CA SER A 411 -13.52 -7.82 21.07
C SER A 411 -14.44 -9.05 21.10
N ASP A 412 -15.76 -8.86 21.12
CA ASP A 412 -16.73 -9.96 21.13
C ASP A 412 -16.62 -10.83 19.86
N VAL A 413 -16.38 -10.21 18.71
CA VAL A 413 -16.19 -10.90 17.43
C VAL A 413 -14.89 -11.68 17.42
N LEU A 414 -13.82 -11.07 17.95
CA LEU A 414 -12.53 -11.73 18.11
C LEU A 414 -12.61 -12.93 19.04
N PHE A 415 -13.37 -12.84 20.14
CA PHE A 415 -13.64 -14.00 21.01
C PHE A 415 -14.46 -15.07 20.32
N THR A 416 -15.48 -14.70 19.55
CA THR A 416 -16.30 -15.65 18.79
C THR A 416 -15.43 -16.40 17.79
N LEU A 417 -14.55 -15.69 17.09
CA LEU A 417 -13.60 -16.28 16.15
C LEU A 417 -12.55 -17.14 16.87
N ALA A 418 -12.04 -16.70 18.02
CA ALA A 418 -11.09 -17.47 18.81
C ALA A 418 -11.63 -18.82 19.26
N HIS A 419 -12.96 -18.98 19.43
CA HIS A 419 -13.57 -20.27 19.77
C HIS A 419 -13.93 -21.11 18.54
N THR A 420 -14.48 -20.48 17.50
CA THR A 420 -15.04 -21.17 16.33
C THR A 420 -14.01 -21.50 15.25
N ALA A 421 -12.94 -20.73 15.13
CA ALA A 421 -11.99 -20.86 14.03
C ALA A 421 -10.93 -21.97 14.26
N PRO A 422 -10.31 -22.46 13.17
CA PRO A 422 -9.13 -23.34 13.25
C PRO A 422 -7.97 -22.68 13.99
N LEU A 423 -7.07 -23.49 14.56
CA LEU A 423 -5.97 -23.02 15.40
C LEU A 423 -5.19 -21.82 14.82
N PRO A 424 -4.80 -21.75 13.53
CA PRO A 424 -4.08 -20.60 12.99
C PRO A 424 -4.84 -19.26 13.10
N ALA A 425 -6.15 -19.26 12.86
CA ALA A 425 -6.98 -18.05 12.97
C ALA A 425 -7.27 -17.73 14.44
N ALA A 426 -7.52 -18.76 15.26
CA ALA A 426 -7.74 -18.61 16.69
C ALA A 426 -6.50 -18.04 17.41
N THR A 427 -5.30 -18.54 17.12
CA THR A 427 -4.04 -18.04 17.68
C THR A 427 -3.83 -16.57 17.33
N GLN A 428 -4.10 -16.16 16.09
CA GLN A 428 -3.95 -14.76 15.70
C GLN A 428 -4.99 -13.87 16.39
N ALA A 429 -6.24 -14.33 16.53
CA ALA A 429 -7.28 -13.60 17.26
C ALA A 429 -6.92 -13.45 18.74
N LEU A 430 -6.47 -14.52 19.39
CA LEU A 430 -6.00 -14.49 20.78
C LEU A 430 -4.76 -13.59 20.94
N THR A 431 -3.86 -13.53 19.95
CA THR A 431 -2.70 -12.63 19.99
C THR A 431 -3.14 -11.16 19.92
N VAL A 432 -4.13 -10.85 19.07
CA VAL A 432 -4.71 -9.50 19.01
C VAL A 432 -5.33 -9.13 20.36
N ILE A 433 -6.13 -10.02 20.95
CA ILE A 433 -6.74 -9.82 22.27
C ILE A 433 -5.66 -9.65 23.34
N PHE A 434 -4.58 -10.41 23.29
CA PHE A 434 -3.48 -10.31 24.27
C PHE A 434 -2.81 -8.93 24.26
N HIS A 435 -2.70 -8.28 23.09
CA HIS A 435 -2.17 -6.92 22.97
C HIS A 435 -3.13 -5.85 23.52
N MET A 436 -4.42 -6.14 23.66
CA MET A 436 -5.41 -5.23 24.26
C MET A 436 -5.42 -5.27 25.78
N LEU A 437 -4.92 -6.34 26.39
CA LEU A 437 -4.94 -6.48 27.85
C LEU A 437 -4.12 -5.35 28.50
N PRO A 438 -4.60 -4.74 29.60
CA PRO A 438 -3.88 -3.70 30.33
C PRO A 438 -2.60 -4.27 30.96
N PRO A 439 -1.44 -3.59 30.87
CA PRO A 439 -0.20 -4.06 31.49
C PRO A 439 -0.42 -4.40 32.97
N ALA A 440 0.30 -5.40 33.49
CA ALA A 440 0.04 -5.95 34.82
C ALA A 440 0.17 -4.92 35.96
N ASP A 441 0.79 -3.77 35.70
CA ASP A 441 1.09 -2.74 36.69
C ASP A 441 -0.06 -1.74 36.95
N GLU A 442 -1.24 -1.88 36.32
CA GLU A 442 -2.33 -0.88 36.38
C GLU A 442 -3.64 -1.33 37.06
N ASP A 443 -3.68 -2.46 37.78
CA ASP A 443 -4.83 -2.79 38.65
C ASP A 443 -4.48 -2.52 40.14
N GLU A 444 -5.31 -1.69 40.78
CA GLU A 444 -5.22 -1.05 42.11
C GLU A 444 -4.96 -1.98 43.32
N ASP A 445 -4.00 -1.64 44.20
CA ASP A 445 -4.21 -1.38 45.65
C ASP A 445 -2.87 -1.28 46.42
N HIS A 446 -2.37 -0.05 46.61
CA HIS A 446 -1.35 0.25 47.64
C HIS A 446 -2.05 0.93 48.82
N ASN A 447 -2.74 0.15 49.65
CA ASN A 447 -3.17 0.58 50.97
C ASN A 447 -2.12 0.13 52.01
N PRO A 448 -1.25 1.02 52.54
CA PRO A 448 -0.11 0.62 53.37
C PRO A 448 -0.48 0.36 54.85
N THR A 449 -1.77 0.29 55.21
CA THR A 449 -2.19 0.09 56.60
C THR A 449 -2.94 -1.22 56.83
N ARG A 450 -2.21 -2.34 56.79
CA ARG A 450 -2.59 -3.51 57.59
C ARG A 450 -1.34 -4.18 58.15
N LYS A 451 -1.09 -3.94 59.44
CA LYS A 451 -0.01 -4.56 60.20
C LYS A 451 -0.16 -6.09 60.15
N HIS A 452 0.88 -6.77 59.69
CA HIS A 452 1.04 -8.21 59.89
C HIS A 452 1.07 -8.52 61.41
N PRO A 453 0.28 -9.48 61.92
CA PRO A 453 0.59 -10.13 63.19
C PRO A 453 1.75 -11.10 63.00
N LYS A 454 2.70 -11.11 63.94
CA LYS A 454 3.81 -12.08 64.02
C LYS A 454 3.42 -13.31 64.84
N GLY A 455 3.98 -14.47 64.48
CA GLY A 455 3.97 -15.75 65.22
C GLY A 455 2.71 -16.58 64.95
N ASP A 456 2.72 -17.90 64.79
CA ASP A 456 3.66 -18.93 65.21
C ASP A 456 3.46 -20.22 64.37
N ARG A 457 4.40 -21.16 64.44
CA ARG A 457 4.26 -22.52 63.87
C ARG A 457 3.28 -23.33 64.73
N ASP A 458 2.29 -23.98 64.11
CA ASP A 458 1.96 -25.43 64.18
C ASP A 458 0.46 -25.71 63.90
N LYS A 459 0.20 -26.82 63.19
CA LYS A 459 -1.05 -27.61 63.02
C LYS A 459 -2.35 -26.99 62.45
N GLY A 460 -2.85 -27.67 61.41
CA GLY A 460 -4.20 -28.24 61.43
C GLY A 460 -5.33 -27.49 60.71
N GLU A 461 -6.05 -28.26 59.89
CA GLU A 461 -7.47 -28.11 59.49
C GLU A 461 -7.88 -27.19 58.33
N TYR A 462 -8.45 -27.88 57.34
CA TYR A 462 -9.22 -27.37 56.21
C TYR A 462 -10.67 -27.18 56.67
N SER A 463 -11.12 -25.93 56.81
CA SER A 463 -12.55 -25.63 56.88
C SER A 463 -12.83 -24.20 56.41
N GLY A 464 -13.88 -24.02 55.61
CA GLY A 464 -14.41 -22.70 55.22
C GLY A 464 -14.56 -22.50 53.72
N ALA A 465 -15.50 -23.21 53.07
CA ALA A 465 -15.81 -23.08 51.65
C ALA A 465 -16.83 -21.97 51.32
N ASP A 466 -17.42 -21.31 52.33
CA ASP A 466 -18.60 -20.45 52.13
C ASP A 466 -18.34 -18.94 52.32
N GLU A 467 -17.14 -18.53 52.73
CA GLU A 467 -16.81 -17.10 52.92
C GLU A 467 -16.06 -16.50 51.70
N ASP A 468 -15.33 -17.30 50.94
CA ASP A 468 -14.58 -16.86 49.74
C ASP A 468 -15.50 -16.55 48.54
N GLU A 469 -16.72 -17.10 48.51
CA GLU A 469 -17.65 -16.95 47.38
C GLU A 469 -18.29 -15.54 47.29
N LYS A 470 -18.36 -14.81 48.41
CA LYS A 470 -18.93 -13.45 48.45
C LYS A 470 -17.92 -12.38 48.06
N GLN A 471 -16.64 -12.57 48.40
CA GLN A 471 -15.59 -11.62 48.06
C GLN A 471 -15.23 -11.64 46.56
N TYR A 472 -15.38 -12.79 45.90
CA TYR A 472 -15.16 -12.93 44.45
C TYR A 472 -16.22 -12.25 43.55
N GLN A 473 -17.37 -11.83 44.11
CA GLN A 473 -18.43 -11.16 43.34
C GLN A 473 -18.30 -9.63 43.31
N GLU A 474 -17.60 -9.00 44.27
CA GLU A 474 -17.46 -7.53 44.32
C GLU A 474 -16.34 -6.99 43.41
N ASP A 475 -15.28 -7.77 43.15
CA ASP A 475 -14.15 -7.40 42.26
C ASP A 475 -14.51 -7.42 40.75
N ALA A 476 -15.77 -7.64 40.40
CA ALA A 476 -16.23 -7.85 39.03
C ALA A 476 -16.61 -6.57 38.26
N LYS A 477 -16.42 -5.38 38.82
CA LYS A 477 -16.83 -4.10 38.19
C LYS A 477 -15.75 -3.33 37.44
N GLY A 478 -14.53 -3.85 37.33
CA GLY A 478 -13.52 -3.34 36.41
C GLY A 478 -13.65 -3.95 35.01
N SER A 479 -13.87 -3.13 33.97
CA SER A 479 -13.94 -3.58 32.57
C SER A 479 -12.70 -4.40 32.15
N GLY A 480 -11.51 -3.98 32.62
CA GLY A 480 -10.23 -4.66 32.36
C GLY A 480 -10.15 -6.08 32.93
N GLY A 481 -10.70 -6.31 34.13
CA GLY A 481 -10.77 -7.63 34.76
C GLY A 481 -11.67 -8.61 34.01
N SER A 482 -12.73 -8.12 33.36
CA SER A 482 -13.63 -8.93 32.53
C SER A 482 -12.94 -9.43 31.25
N LEU A 483 -12.20 -8.55 30.57
CA LEU A 483 -11.46 -8.90 29.34
C LEU A 483 -10.37 -9.95 29.62
N THR A 484 -9.61 -9.75 30.70
CA THR A 484 -8.56 -10.68 31.16
C THR A 484 -9.14 -12.06 31.47
N LYS A 485 -10.24 -12.14 32.25
CA LYS A 485 -10.92 -13.40 32.56
C LYS A 485 -11.39 -14.13 31.29
N ARG A 486 -11.98 -13.40 30.33
CA ARG A 486 -12.43 -13.96 29.04
C ARG A 486 -11.27 -14.47 28.19
N PHE A 487 -10.14 -13.75 28.15
CA PHE A 487 -8.93 -14.14 27.43
C PHE A 487 -8.39 -15.48 27.92
N TYR A 488 -8.10 -15.61 29.22
CA TYR A 488 -7.53 -16.85 29.74
C TYR A 488 -8.49 -18.03 29.62
N ARG A 489 -9.81 -17.82 29.75
CA ARG A 489 -10.82 -18.87 29.50
C ARG A 489 -10.77 -19.35 28.04
N ALA A 490 -10.71 -18.43 27.08
CA ALA A 490 -10.63 -18.77 25.66
C ALA A 490 -9.33 -19.49 25.30
N LEU A 491 -8.20 -19.01 25.83
CA LEU A 491 -6.89 -19.62 25.66
C LEU A 491 -6.86 -21.05 26.23
N TYR A 492 -7.38 -21.24 27.44
CA TYR A 492 -7.46 -22.54 28.11
C TYR A 492 -8.33 -23.55 27.36
N ALA A 493 -9.43 -23.10 26.76
CA ALA A 493 -10.29 -23.93 25.92
C ALA A 493 -9.56 -24.39 24.64
N LYS A 494 -8.76 -23.50 24.02
CA LYS A 494 -8.02 -23.81 22.78
C LYS A 494 -6.79 -24.69 22.97
N LEU A 495 -6.29 -24.89 24.20
CA LEU A 495 -5.19 -25.84 24.46
C LEU A 495 -5.49 -27.27 24.00
N LEU A 496 -6.76 -27.70 24.06
CA LEU A 496 -7.17 -29.05 23.63
C LEU A 496 -7.07 -29.23 22.12
N ALA A 497 -7.22 -28.15 21.34
CA ALA A 497 -7.07 -28.18 19.90
C ALA A 497 -5.61 -28.41 19.45
N LEU A 498 -4.64 -28.35 20.37
CA LEU A 498 -3.23 -28.65 20.08
C LEU A 498 -3.03 -30.12 19.64
N ALA A 499 -3.87 -31.03 20.17
CA ALA A 499 -3.84 -32.46 19.83
C ALA A 499 -4.32 -32.75 18.40
N GLU A 500 -5.12 -31.86 17.81
CA GLU A 500 -5.75 -32.08 16.50
C GLU A 500 -4.85 -31.64 15.32
N VAL A 501 -3.73 -30.95 15.58
CA VAL A 501 -2.91 -30.33 14.53
C VAL A 501 -1.79 -31.26 14.08
N SER A 502 -2.06 -32.02 13.01
CA SER A 502 -1.10 -32.97 12.44
C SER A 502 -0.06 -32.37 11.47
N SER A 503 -0.16 -31.11 11.02
CA SER A 503 0.58 -30.66 9.81
C SER A 503 1.08 -29.20 9.75
N GLY A 504 1.26 -28.50 10.87
CA GLY A 504 1.61 -27.07 10.85
C GLY A 504 2.62 -26.59 11.90
N HIS A 505 3.91 -26.93 11.75
CA HIS A 505 4.97 -26.55 12.71
C HIS A 505 4.99 -25.06 13.09
N ARG A 506 4.83 -24.16 12.11
CA ARG A 506 4.93 -22.70 12.36
C ARG A 506 3.82 -22.15 13.26
N TRP A 507 2.58 -22.59 13.08
CA TRP A 507 1.44 -22.05 13.82
C TRP A 507 1.43 -22.54 15.27
N LEU A 508 1.93 -23.74 15.48
CA LEU A 508 2.13 -24.31 16.80
C LEU A 508 3.18 -23.53 17.59
N THR A 509 4.32 -23.17 16.98
CA THR A 509 5.32 -22.30 17.61
C THR A 509 4.72 -20.95 18.01
N LEU A 510 3.93 -20.33 17.12
CA LEU A 510 3.27 -19.05 17.43
C LEU A 510 2.28 -19.18 18.60
N PHE A 511 1.52 -20.27 18.67
CA PHE A 511 0.57 -20.52 19.75
C PHE A 511 1.27 -20.80 21.08
N LEU A 512 2.30 -21.65 21.10
CA LEU A 512 3.08 -21.92 22.31
C LEU A 512 3.79 -20.65 22.81
N ASN A 513 4.31 -19.81 21.91
CA ASN A 513 4.88 -18.51 22.28
C ASN A 513 3.82 -17.57 22.89
N LEU A 514 2.59 -17.58 22.39
CA LEU A 514 1.49 -16.83 22.98
C LEU A 514 1.16 -17.35 24.38
N VAL A 515 1.06 -18.67 24.55
CA VAL A 515 0.83 -19.30 25.85
C VAL A 515 1.94 -18.94 26.83
N TYR A 516 3.21 -19.05 26.43
CA TYR A 516 4.35 -18.66 27.26
C TYR A 516 4.25 -17.20 27.71
N LYS A 517 4.05 -16.26 26.78
CA LYS A 517 3.91 -14.83 27.10
C LYS A 517 2.70 -14.55 28.00
N ALA A 518 1.60 -15.25 27.80
CA ALA A 518 0.39 -15.10 28.60
C ALA A 518 0.58 -15.63 30.03
N LEU A 519 1.29 -16.74 30.22
CA LEU A 519 1.59 -17.31 31.53
C LEU A 519 2.64 -16.51 32.28
N LEU A 520 3.66 -15.98 31.59
CA LEU A 520 4.68 -15.13 32.20
C LEU A 520 4.10 -13.83 32.78
N ARG A 521 3.01 -13.33 32.17
CA ARG A 521 2.29 -12.13 32.60
C ARG A 521 1.27 -12.39 33.72
N ASP A 522 0.84 -13.63 33.94
CA ASP A 522 -0.24 -13.94 34.88
C ASP A 522 0.29 -14.16 36.29
N GLU A 523 -0.22 -13.41 37.27
CA GLU A 523 0.14 -13.57 38.68
C GLU A 523 -0.72 -14.60 39.41
N ASN A 524 -1.82 -15.05 38.79
CA ASN A 524 -2.79 -15.94 39.42
C ASN A 524 -2.27 -17.40 39.47
N ARG A 525 -1.71 -17.78 40.63
CA ARG A 525 -1.18 -19.13 40.93
C ARG A 525 -2.14 -20.29 40.60
N PRO A 526 -3.43 -20.29 41.00
CA PRO A 526 -4.33 -21.41 40.67
C PRO A 526 -4.56 -21.53 39.15
N ARG A 527 -4.62 -20.42 38.43
CA ARG A 527 -4.73 -20.43 36.96
C ARG A 527 -3.49 -21.03 36.31
N LEU A 528 -2.29 -20.60 36.73
CA LEU A 528 -1.02 -21.16 36.25
C LEU A 528 -0.97 -22.68 36.47
N SER A 529 -1.37 -23.17 37.64
CA SER A 529 -1.42 -24.60 37.94
C SER A 529 -2.39 -25.35 37.02
N ALA A 530 -3.57 -24.79 36.75
CA ALA A 530 -4.54 -25.39 35.84
C ALA A 530 -4.01 -25.48 34.39
N PHE A 531 -3.34 -24.44 33.91
CA PHE A 531 -2.68 -24.43 32.60
C PHE A 531 -1.56 -25.47 32.51
N ALA A 532 -0.69 -25.54 33.53
CA ALA A 532 0.40 -26.51 33.59
C ALA A 532 -0.12 -27.95 33.55
N ARG A 533 -1.14 -28.28 34.35
CA ARG A 533 -1.78 -29.61 34.34
C ARG A 533 -2.33 -29.97 32.97
N ARG A 534 -3.00 -29.03 32.28
CA ARG A 534 -3.56 -29.28 30.95
C ARG A 534 -2.48 -29.41 29.87
N LEU A 535 -1.42 -28.62 29.94
CA LEU A 535 -0.27 -28.74 29.03
C LEU A 535 0.41 -30.11 29.16
N LEU A 536 0.60 -30.61 30.39
CA LEU A 536 1.11 -31.96 30.63
C LEU A 536 0.18 -33.06 30.08
N GLN A 537 -1.14 -32.88 30.18
CA GLN A 537 -2.10 -33.78 29.55
C GLN A 537 -1.96 -33.77 28.02
N CYS A 538 -1.77 -32.61 27.40
CA CYS A 538 -1.55 -32.49 25.96
C CYS A 538 -0.26 -33.20 25.50
N CYS A 539 0.80 -33.26 26.31
CA CYS A 539 2.04 -33.98 25.96
C CYS A 539 1.82 -35.46 25.61
N TRP A 540 0.74 -36.08 26.11
CA TRP A 540 0.37 -37.47 25.80
C TRP A 540 -0.28 -37.64 24.43
N LEU A 541 -0.90 -36.58 23.89
CA LEU A 541 -1.69 -36.62 22.65
C LEU A 541 -0.92 -36.12 21.43
N VAL A 542 0.23 -35.48 21.64
CA VAL A 542 0.97 -34.79 20.58
C VAL A 542 2.30 -35.49 20.28
N SER A 543 2.83 -35.28 19.08
CA SER A 543 4.12 -35.83 18.65
C SER A 543 5.31 -35.41 19.56
N PRO A 544 6.36 -36.24 19.68
CA PRO A 544 7.44 -36.04 20.66
C PRO A 544 8.11 -34.66 20.64
N HIS A 545 8.35 -34.10 19.44
CA HIS A 545 8.99 -32.80 19.28
C HIS A 545 8.15 -31.64 19.86
N ILE A 546 6.83 -31.76 19.84
CA ILE A 546 5.92 -30.78 20.43
C ILE A 546 5.87 -30.96 21.94
N SER A 547 5.82 -32.20 22.42
CA SER A 547 5.88 -32.52 23.86
C SER A 547 7.16 -31.96 24.49
N CYS A 548 8.32 -32.07 23.83
CA CYS A 548 9.54 -31.41 24.27
C CYS A 548 9.40 -29.88 24.34
N GLY A 549 8.74 -29.26 23.35
CA GLY A 549 8.48 -27.81 23.36
C GLY A 549 7.54 -27.36 24.48
N ILE A 550 6.52 -28.15 24.81
CA ILE A 550 5.62 -27.90 25.93
C ILE A 550 6.37 -28.05 27.27
N LEU A 551 7.18 -29.10 27.41
CA LEU A 551 7.97 -29.35 28.61
C LEU A 551 9.07 -28.30 28.83
N HIS A 552 9.56 -27.66 27.77
CA HIS A 552 10.50 -26.54 27.88
C HIS A 552 9.81 -25.23 28.29
N LEU A 553 8.52 -25.09 27.97
CA LEU A 553 7.72 -23.91 28.32
C LEU A 553 7.32 -23.92 29.80
N LEU A 554 6.99 -25.10 30.33
CA LEU A 554 6.70 -25.34 31.75
C LEU A 554 7.99 -25.26 32.58
#